data_AF-A0A168HPA9-F1
#
_entry.id   AF-A0A168HPA9-F1
#
_cell.length_a   1.000
_cell.length_b   1.000
_cell.length_c   1.000
_cell.angle_alpha   90.00
_cell.angle_beta   90.00
_cell.angle_gamma   90.00
#
_symmetry.space_group_name_H-M   'P 1'
#
loop_
_entity.id
_entity.type
_entity.pdbx_description
1 polymer ?
#
loop_
_entity_poly.entity_id
_entity_poly.type
_entity_poly.pdbx_seq_one_letter_code
_entity_poly.pdbx_strand_id
1 'polypeptide(L)'
;MRKKRCHHHLASKNDQRSLKTQPYASGVATRDSSPSHGRVSEYNPESVLEELSEASPPEASAGAVTSERQHVTFGPPVSIQQSLSASQRLKRQLVWYKKQKHRASRSDISPHEQIYLEESGAFLELPQPTVSSLLSIYISCINDLIPLVDGVALLRDSSNHRTSRYLVRAICLVTCKEKQAAPFLQLMASGPVLTPLKFARQLRQGLEAAIHADLEPDKVVKIQILALMHLNNDGVGGCDRASKCLSHAVHEAWSISLHWDIPGNTDQEQCNFLWWTLRNLDRLNKPVMAAAPFMIDDTDIGIERITPQSGSESYRSQVISIATSLGDLVKSATKVYKATCKVKSDDADHFPNFLDLTSKIEYDCLHKMHKCKPLQ
;
A
#
# COMPACT_ATOMS: atom_id res chain seq x y z
N MET A 1 -50.49 -38.58 -8.54
CA MET A 1 -49.80 -39.13 -7.35
C MET A 1 -49.94 -38.14 -6.19
N ARG A 2 -50.77 -38.47 -5.20
CA ARG A 2 -50.89 -37.74 -3.92
C ARG A 2 -49.84 -38.26 -2.95
N LYS A 3 -49.03 -37.38 -2.34
CA LYS A 3 -48.28 -37.72 -1.12
C LYS A 3 -48.68 -36.80 0.02
N LYS A 4 -48.87 -37.45 1.16
CA LYS A 4 -49.67 -37.08 2.33
C LYS A 4 -48.87 -36.19 3.28
N ARG A 5 -49.55 -35.24 3.92
CA ARG A 5 -49.09 -34.52 5.12
C ARG A 5 -49.14 -35.46 6.32
N CYS A 6 -48.17 -35.30 7.22
CA CYS A 6 -48.29 -35.70 8.62
C CYS A 6 -47.97 -34.49 9.51
N HIS A 7 -48.94 -34.10 10.34
CA HIS A 7 -48.78 -33.22 11.50
C HIS A 7 -48.74 -34.11 12.75
N HIS A 8 -47.87 -33.80 13.72
CA HIS A 8 -48.15 -34.11 15.13
C HIS A 8 -47.61 -33.02 16.06
N HIS A 9 -48.58 -32.32 16.65
CA HIS A 9 -48.76 -31.83 18.02
C HIS A 9 -47.63 -31.22 18.87
N LEU A 10 -47.95 -30.01 19.35
CA LEU A 10 -47.42 -29.27 20.49
C LEU A 10 -47.52 -30.06 21.81
N ALA A 11 -46.48 -29.94 22.64
CA ALA A 11 -46.60 -29.96 24.10
C ALA A 11 -45.60 -28.97 24.70
N SER A 12 -46.14 -27.89 25.27
CA SER A 12 -45.44 -26.96 26.15
C SER A 12 -45.27 -27.58 27.54
N LYS A 13 -44.11 -27.39 28.16
CA LYS A 13 -43.98 -27.27 29.62
C LYS A 13 -42.73 -26.46 29.97
N ASN A 14 -42.98 -25.32 30.61
CA ASN A 14 -42.05 -24.57 31.44
C ASN A 14 -41.38 -25.48 32.47
N ASP A 15 -40.10 -25.27 32.74
CA ASP A 15 -39.61 -25.24 34.12
C ASP A 15 -38.41 -24.30 34.24
N GLN A 16 -38.61 -23.25 35.03
CA GLN A 16 -37.58 -22.39 35.58
C GLN A 16 -36.88 -23.12 36.71
N ARG A 17 -35.54 -23.13 36.72
CA ARG A 17 -34.80 -23.24 37.99
C ARG A 17 -33.54 -22.40 37.98
N SER A 18 -33.68 -21.28 38.67
CA SER A 18 -32.68 -20.37 39.20
C SER A 18 -31.62 -21.05 40.07
N LEU A 19 -30.35 -20.68 39.90
CA LEU A 19 -29.32 -20.75 40.94
C LEU A 19 -28.53 -19.44 40.98
N LYS A 20 -28.70 -18.71 42.09
CA LYS A 20 -27.92 -17.55 42.56
C LYS A 20 -26.51 -18.03 42.99
N THR A 21 -25.39 -17.42 42.55
CA THR A 21 -24.57 -16.38 43.25
C THR A 21 -24.33 -16.68 44.75
N GLN A 22 -23.12 -16.69 45.36
CA GLN A 22 -21.84 -15.96 45.25
C GLN A 22 -20.72 -16.78 46.00
N PRO A 23 -19.60 -16.22 46.53
CA PRO A 23 -18.37 -15.73 45.86
C PRO A 23 -17.08 -16.38 46.46
N TYR A 24 -15.96 -16.35 45.72
CA TYR A 24 -14.64 -16.34 46.36
C TYR A 24 -13.71 -15.38 45.60
N ALA A 25 -13.00 -14.57 46.38
CA ALA A 25 -12.28 -13.38 45.97
C ALA A 25 -10.80 -13.64 45.67
N SER A 26 -10.18 -12.61 45.08
CA SER A 26 -8.75 -12.39 44.81
C SER A 26 -8.17 -13.25 43.67
N GLY A 27 -7.53 -12.71 42.63
CA GLY A 27 -7.02 -11.37 42.42
C GLY A 27 -5.67 -11.49 41.71
N VAL A 28 -5.68 -11.63 40.38
CA VAL A 28 -4.59 -11.19 39.48
C VAL A 28 -5.24 -10.78 38.18
N ALA A 29 -5.30 -9.48 37.91
CA ALA A 29 -5.79 -8.93 36.67
C ALA A 29 -4.78 -9.25 35.55
N THR A 30 -5.12 -10.20 34.68
CA THR A 30 -4.34 -10.54 33.47
C THR A 30 -4.67 -9.62 32.28
N ARG A 31 -5.19 -8.41 32.52
CA ARG A 31 -5.73 -7.51 31.48
C ARG A 31 -4.74 -6.48 30.92
N ASP A 32 -3.44 -6.60 31.20
CA ASP A 32 -2.41 -5.76 30.57
C ASP A 32 -1.79 -6.39 29.30
N SER A 33 -2.40 -7.46 28.77
CA SER A 33 -1.97 -8.09 27.52
C SER A 33 -2.95 -7.80 26.38
N SER A 34 -3.25 -6.53 26.14
CA SER A 34 -3.76 -6.12 24.83
C SER A 34 -2.57 -6.05 23.87
N PRO A 35 -2.53 -6.88 22.80
CA PRO A 35 -1.44 -6.80 21.83
C PRO A 35 -1.47 -5.43 21.15
N SER A 36 -0.40 -4.65 21.31
CA SER A 36 -0.19 -3.42 20.55
C SER A 36 0.07 -3.73 19.08
N HIS A 37 -0.39 -2.85 18.18
CA HIS A 37 -0.08 -2.92 16.74
C HIS A 37 1.45 -2.99 16.54
N GLY A 38 1.93 -3.90 15.66
CA GLY A 38 3.36 -3.98 15.29
C GLY A 38 4.06 -5.34 15.45
N ARG A 39 3.36 -6.44 15.72
CA ARG A 39 3.99 -7.74 16.09
C ARG A 39 4.49 -8.62 14.94
N VAL A 40 5.14 -8.04 13.94
CA VAL A 40 6.02 -8.79 13.02
C VAL A 40 7.49 -8.43 13.24
N SER A 41 7.78 -7.24 13.78
CA SER A 41 9.17 -6.77 13.96
C SER A 41 9.84 -7.30 15.24
N GLU A 42 9.09 -7.58 16.31
CA GLU A 42 9.66 -8.04 17.58
C GLU A 42 10.11 -9.52 17.58
N TYR A 43 9.78 -10.28 16.52
CA TYR A 43 10.12 -11.69 16.37
C TYR A 43 10.77 -12.02 15.03
N ASN A 44 11.31 -11.04 14.29
CA ASN A 44 12.18 -11.42 13.17
C ASN A 44 13.40 -12.14 13.77
N PRO A 45 13.54 -13.47 13.60
CA PRO A 45 14.59 -14.22 14.26
C PRO A 45 15.95 -13.65 13.91
N GLU A 46 16.14 -13.14 12.70
CA GLU A 46 17.42 -12.56 12.26
C GLU A 46 17.85 -11.35 13.10
N SER A 47 16.93 -10.44 13.43
CA SER A 47 17.28 -9.23 14.20
C SER A 47 17.54 -9.52 15.67
N VAL A 48 16.91 -10.57 16.22
CA VAL A 48 17.20 -11.06 17.58
C VAL A 48 18.53 -11.81 17.60
N LEU A 49 18.83 -12.59 16.55
CA LEU A 49 20.08 -13.34 16.43
C LEU A 49 21.29 -12.44 16.19
N GLU A 50 21.15 -11.38 15.39
CA GLU A 50 22.19 -10.38 15.15
C GLU A 50 22.60 -9.68 16.46
N GLU A 51 21.63 -9.33 17.32
CA GLU A 51 21.90 -8.75 18.63
C GLU A 51 22.52 -9.74 19.63
N LEU A 52 22.09 -11.01 19.63
CA LEU A 52 22.74 -12.06 20.42
C LEU A 52 24.20 -12.29 19.96
N SER A 53 24.49 -12.06 18.68
CA SER A 53 25.84 -12.16 18.13
C SER A 53 26.70 -10.94 18.47
N GLU A 54 26.13 -9.73 18.48
CA GLU A 54 26.83 -8.49 18.83
C GLU A 54 27.05 -8.32 20.34
N ALA A 55 26.19 -8.92 21.17
CA ALA A 55 26.32 -8.91 22.63
C ALA A 55 27.35 -9.93 23.18
N SER A 56 27.99 -10.71 22.30
CA SER A 56 29.08 -11.62 22.69
C SER A 56 30.39 -10.82 22.84
N PRO A 57 31.00 -10.73 24.03
CA PRO A 57 32.28 -10.06 24.19
C PRO A 57 33.39 -10.80 23.40
N PRO A 58 34.43 -10.10 22.93
CA PRO A 58 35.57 -10.74 22.28
C PRO A 58 36.34 -11.57 23.34
N GLU A 59 36.12 -12.88 23.35
CA GLU A 59 37.00 -13.78 24.11
C GLU A 59 38.40 -13.74 23.50
N ALA A 60 39.34 -13.25 24.30
CA ALA A 60 40.76 -13.29 24.01
C ALA A 60 41.22 -14.75 23.87
N SER A 61 42.09 -14.94 22.89
CA SER A 61 42.68 -16.21 22.45
C SER A 61 43.43 -17.01 23.52
N ALA A 62 43.30 -18.34 23.38
CA ALA A 62 44.26 -19.42 23.64
C ALA A 62 44.40 -19.99 25.07
N GLY A 63 44.05 -21.29 25.20
CA GLY A 63 44.46 -22.12 26.31
C GLY A 63 43.81 -23.51 26.36
N ALA A 64 44.46 -24.49 25.72
CA ALA A 64 44.47 -25.93 26.01
C ALA A 64 43.16 -26.72 26.22
N VAL A 65 42.98 -27.70 25.33
CA VAL A 65 42.08 -28.85 25.46
C VAL A 65 42.45 -29.69 26.68
N THR A 66 41.54 -29.82 27.63
CA THR A 66 41.42 -31.03 28.47
C THR A 66 39.95 -31.35 28.67
N SER A 67 39.59 -32.56 28.22
CA SER A 67 38.25 -33.14 28.28
C SER A 67 37.94 -33.59 29.71
N GLU A 68 37.10 -32.85 30.43
CA GLU A 68 36.35 -33.39 31.56
C GLU A 68 34.88 -33.03 31.44
N ARG A 69 34.06 -34.08 31.41
CA ARG A 69 32.63 -34.08 31.19
C ARG A 69 31.93 -33.63 32.48
N GLN A 70 31.87 -32.32 32.72
CA GLN A 70 31.09 -31.77 33.84
C GLN A 70 29.62 -31.58 33.44
N HIS A 71 28.76 -32.18 34.27
CA HIS A 71 27.31 -32.13 34.20
C HIS A 71 26.83 -30.66 34.23
N VAL A 72 26.37 -30.14 33.09
CA VAL A 72 25.69 -28.83 33.04
C VAL A 72 24.35 -28.99 33.74
N THR A 73 24.29 -28.52 34.99
CA THR A 73 23.02 -28.34 35.68
C THR A 73 22.35 -27.14 35.04
N PHE A 74 21.33 -27.39 34.22
CA PHE A 74 20.48 -26.33 33.67
C PHE A 74 19.80 -25.62 34.84
N GLY A 75 20.31 -24.43 35.18
CA GLY A 75 19.58 -23.49 36.03
C GLY A 75 18.24 -23.10 35.37
N PRO A 76 17.25 -22.64 36.15
CA PRO A 76 15.99 -22.18 35.59
C PRO A 76 16.26 -21.10 34.53
N PRO A 77 15.48 -21.05 33.44
CA PRO A 77 15.71 -20.08 32.37
C PRO A 77 15.64 -18.68 32.97
N VAL A 78 16.79 -17.98 32.98
CA VAL A 78 16.83 -16.57 33.33
C VAL A 78 15.89 -15.88 32.36
N SER A 79 14.82 -15.32 32.92
CA SER A 79 13.82 -14.56 32.19
C SER A 79 14.49 -13.26 31.74
N ILE A 80 15.24 -13.29 30.63
CA ILE A 80 15.74 -12.08 29.98
C ILE A 80 14.56 -11.46 29.23
N GLN A 81 13.56 -10.99 29.97
CA GLN A 81 12.61 -9.99 29.51
C GLN A 81 13.17 -8.63 29.93
N GLN A 82 14.33 -8.24 29.39
CA GLN A 82 14.65 -6.83 29.34
C GLN A 82 13.73 -6.23 28.29
N SER A 83 12.62 -5.65 28.75
CA SER A 83 11.72 -4.87 27.90
C SER A 83 12.56 -3.76 27.26
N LEU A 84 12.78 -3.83 25.95
CA LEU A 84 13.47 -2.79 25.20
C LEU A 84 12.85 -1.43 25.53
N SER A 85 13.70 -0.43 25.77
CA SER A 85 13.21 0.93 25.96
C SER A 85 12.44 1.38 24.72
N ALA A 86 11.43 2.24 24.90
CA ALA A 86 10.63 2.75 23.78
C ALA A 86 11.50 3.36 22.67
N SER A 87 12.56 4.09 23.05
CA SER A 87 13.51 4.68 22.10
C SER A 87 14.24 3.63 21.22
N GLN A 88 14.67 2.51 21.81
CA GLN A 88 15.32 1.43 21.06
C GLN A 88 14.36 0.77 20.07
N ARG A 89 13.09 0.59 20.44
CA ARG A 89 12.05 0.05 19.54
C ARG A 89 11.83 0.92 18.31
N LEU A 90 11.70 2.24 18.50
CA LEU A 90 11.53 3.18 17.39
C LEU A 90 12.73 3.17 16.44
N LYS A 91 13.95 3.14 17.00
CA LYS A 91 15.18 3.04 16.18
C LYS A 91 15.21 1.74 15.36
N ARG A 92 14.79 0.62 15.94
CA ARG A 92 14.71 -0.68 15.22
C ARG A 92 13.72 -0.62 14.06
N GLN A 93 12.52 -0.06 14.29
CA GLN A 93 11.53 0.09 13.23
C GLN A 93 12.06 0.90 12.06
N LEU A 94 12.74 2.03 12.33
CA LEU A 94 13.34 2.86 11.29
C LEU A 94 14.46 2.14 10.53
N VAL A 95 15.34 1.42 11.22
CA VAL A 95 16.42 0.63 10.59
C VAL A 95 15.85 -0.49 9.73
N TRP A 96 14.87 -1.23 10.25
CA TRP A 96 14.18 -2.29 9.52
C TRP A 96 13.52 -1.73 8.26
N TYR A 97 12.79 -0.62 8.36
CA TYR A 97 12.15 0.04 7.23
C TYR A 97 13.18 0.45 6.17
N LYS A 98 14.27 1.10 6.56
CA LYS A 98 15.34 1.51 5.63
C LYS A 98 15.97 0.31 4.90
N LYS A 99 16.19 -0.79 5.62
CA LYS A 99 16.70 -2.06 5.07
C LYS A 99 15.71 -2.72 4.12
N GLN A 100 14.42 -2.70 4.43
CA GLN A 100 13.38 -3.34 3.60
C GLN A 100 12.94 -2.50 2.41
N LYS A 101 13.02 -1.17 2.51
CA LYS A 101 12.70 -0.22 1.43
C LYS A 101 13.57 -0.46 0.21
N HIS A 102 14.87 -0.70 0.40
CA HIS A 102 15.81 -0.92 -0.69
C HIS A 102 16.14 -2.40 -0.81
N ARG A 103 15.93 -2.98 -1.98
CA ARG A 103 16.42 -4.33 -2.29
C ARG A 103 17.87 -4.26 -2.78
N ALA A 104 18.67 -5.26 -2.42
CA ALA A 104 19.96 -5.46 -3.07
C ALA A 104 19.75 -5.70 -4.58
N SER A 105 20.56 -5.03 -5.41
CA SER A 105 20.50 -5.19 -6.86
C SER A 105 20.76 -6.64 -7.25
N ARG A 106 19.85 -7.24 -8.05
CA ARG A 106 20.08 -8.56 -8.64
C ARG A 106 21.35 -8.49 -9.50
N SER A 107 22.36 -9.26 -9.12
CA SER A 107 23.68 -9.23 -9.76
C SER A 107 23.87 -10.29 -10.84
N ASP A 108 22.89 -11.19 -11.02
CA ASP A 108 22.97 -12.31 -11.96
C ASP A 108 21.74 -12.28 -12.88
N ILE A 109 21.89 -11.60 -14.02
CA ILE A 109 20.92 -11.60 -15.13
C ILE A 109 21.54 -12.48 -16.21
N SER A 110 20.86 -13.58 -16.56
CA SER A 110 21.36 -14.48 -17.60
C SER A 110 21.38 -13.78 -18.97
N PRO A 111 22.25 -14.20 -19.92
CA PRO A 111 22.27 -13.60 -21.26
C PRO A 111 20.92 -13.65 -21.99
N HIS A 112 20.14 -14.72 -21.81
CA HIS A 112 18.81 -14.85 -22.40
C HIS A 112 17.79 -13.90 -21.75
N GLU A 113 17.86 -13.70 -20.43
CA GLU A 113 17.04 -12.73 -19.71
C GLU A 113 17.38 -11.30 -20.16
N GLN A 114 18.66 -10.99 -20.35
CA GLN A 114 19.11 -9.70 -20.85
C GLN A 114 18.53 -9.39 -22.25
N ILE A 115 18.61 -10.34 -23.19
CA ILE A 115 18.02 -10.18 -24.53
C ILE A 115 16.51 -9.96 -24.45
N TYR A 116 15.81 -10.76 -23.65
CA TYR A 116 14.36 -10.61 -23.46
C TYR A 116 14.00 -9.22 -22.89
N LEU A 117 14.77 -8.73 -21.92
CA LEU A 117 14.57 -7.42 -21.31
C LEU A 117 14.83 -6.28 -22.29
N GLU A 118 15.87 -6.39 -23.13
CA GLU A 118 16.15 -5.43 -24.20
C GLU A 118 15.04 -5.40 -25.25
N GLU A 119 14.62 -6.57 -25.76
CA GLU A 119 13.56 -6.70 -26.77
C GLU A 119 12.20 -6.24 -26.25
N SER A 120 11.90 -6.48 -24.97
CA SER A 120 10.68 -6.02 -24.33
C SER A 120 10.69 -4.52 -24.04
N GLY A 121 11.83 -3.85 -24.21
CA GLY A 121 11.99 -2.42 -23.92
C GLY A 121 12.06 -2.14 -22.42
N ALA A 122 12.54 -3.07 -21.59
CA ALA A 122 12.74 -2.84 -20.15
C ALA A 122 13.75 -1.72 -19.88
N PHE A 123 14.78 -1.59 -20.72
CA PHE A 123 15.80 -0.55 -20.59
C PHE A 123 15.54 0.72 -21.40
N LEU A 124 14.34 0.85 -21.99
CA LEU A 124 13.98 2.03 -22.80
C LEU A 124 14.13 3.32 -21.99
N GLU A 125 14.87 4.28 -22.56
CA GLU A 125 14.97 5.66 -22.07
C GLU A 125 14.20 6.59 -22.99
N LEU A 126 13.27 7.35 -22.41
CA LEU A 126 12.42 8.26 -23.17
C LEU A 126 13.16 9.57 -23.51
N PRO A 127 12.86 10.19 -24.66
CA PRO A 127 13.43 11.49 -25.01
C PRO A 127 13.07 12.57 -23.99
N GLN A 128 14.02 13.44 -23.66
CA GLN A 128 13.80 14.54 -22.71
C GLN A 128 12.60 15.45 -23.05
N PRO A 129 12.32 15.79 -24.32
CA PRO A 129 11.12 16.56 -24.67
C PRO A 129 9.82 15.83 -24.33
N THR A 130 9.78 14.52 -24.53
CA THR A 130 8.65 13.66 -24.13
C THR A 130 8.49 13.68 -22.62
N VAL A 131 9.59 13.42 -21.90
CA VAL A 131 9.61 13.33 -20.42
C VAL A 131 9.14 14.65 -19.81
N SER A 132 9.80 15.76 -20.12
CA SER A 132 9.47 17.09 -19.57
C SER A 132 8.01 17.48 -19.78
N SER A 133 7.48 17.28 -20.99
CA SER A 133 6.10 17.63 -21.32
C SER A 133 5.09 16.75 -20.57
N LEU A 134 5.31 15.43 -20.53
CA LEU A 134 4.40 14.50 -19.86
C LEU A 134 4.49 14.60 -18.33
N LEU A 135 5.65 14.93 -17.75
CA LEU A 135 5.74 15.21 -16.31
C LEU A 135 4.97 16.47 -15.94
N SER A 136 5.09 17.54 -16.74
CA SER A 136 4.33 18.78 -16.50
C SER A 136 2.82 18.52 -16.51
N ILE A 137 2.33 17.78 -17.51
CA ILE A 137 0.91 17.43 -17.62
C ILE A 137 0.47 16.53 -16.45
N TYR A 138 1.30 15.56 -16.04
CA TYR A 138 1.01 14.71 -14.88
C TYR A 138 0.80 15.55 -13.62
N ILE A 139 1.71 16.48 -13.35
CA ILE A 139 1.66 17.32 -12.16
C ILE A 139 0.42 18.22 -12.17
N SER A 140 0.09 18.82 -13.31
CA SER A 140 -1.06 19.72 -13.41
C SER A 140 -2.41 19.00 -13.37
N CYS A 141 -2.50 17.78 -13.91
CA CYS A 141 -3.79 17.14 -14.16
C CYS A 141 -4.09 15.94 -13.25
N ILE A 142 -3.07 15.19 -12.84
CA ILE A 142 -3.25 13.85 -12.23
C ILE A 142 -2.72 13.81 -10.79
N ASN A 143 -1.54 14.36 -10.55
CA ASN A 143 -0.82 14.28 -9.27
C ASN A 143 -1.66 14.72 -8.06
N ASP A 144 -2.46 15.76 -8.23
CA ASP A 144 -3.28 16.31 -7.15
C ASP A 144 -4.58 15.54 -6.93
N LEU A 145 -5.07 14.85 -7.95
CA LEU A 145 -6.26 13.99 -7.87
C LEU A 145 -5.92 12.60 -7.31
N ILE A 146 -4.75 12.07 -7.66
CA ILE A 146 -4.27 10.74 -7.28
C ILE A 146 -2.83 10.90 -6.77
N PRO A 147 -2.64 11.26 -5.49
CA PRO A 147 -1.34 11.64 -4.92
C PRO A 147 -0.44 10.42 -4.62
N LEU A 148 -0.08 9.68 -5.67
CA LEU A 148 0.86 8.56 -5.60
C LEU A 148 2.31 9.04 -5.43
N VAL A 149 2.64 10.19 -6.01
CA VAL A 149 3.98 10.78 -6.03
C VAL A 149 3.90 12.20 -5.46
N ASP A 150 4.99 12.70 -4.89
CA ASP A 150 5.14 14.13 -4.60
C ASP A 150 5.63 14.84 -5.87
N GLY A 151 4.77 15.68 -6.45
CA GLY A 151 5.07 16.41 -7.68
C GLY A 151 6.25 17.39 -7.54
N VAL A 152 6.44 17.99 -6.37
CA VAL A 152 7.56 18.93 -6.13
C VAL A 152 8.87 18.16 -6.04
N ALA A 153 8.90 17.07 -5.27
CA ALA A 153 10.04 16.17 -5.23
C ALA A 153 10.35 15.59 -6.62
N LEU A 154 9.33 15.20 -7.38
CA LEU A 154 9.48 14.66 -8.73
C LEU A 154 10.19 15.63 -9.68
N LEU A 155 9.81 16.91 -9.70
CA LEU A 155 10.46 17.92 -10.55
C LEU A 155 11.92 18.15 -10.13
N ARG A 156 12.16 18.27 -8.82
CA ARG A 156 13.51 18.43 -8.27
C ARG A 156 14.39 17.22 -8.60
N ASP A 157 13.89 16.02 -8.43
CA ASP A 157 14.68 14.81 -8.62
C ASP A 157 14.89 14.54 -10.13
N SER A 158 13.91 14.91 -10.96
CA SER A 158 14.04 14.78 -12.42
C SER A 158 15.06 15.74 -13.00
N SER A 159 15.12 16.98 -12.52
CA SER A 159 16.13 17.97 -12.94
C SER A 159 17.54 17.58 -12.48
N ASN A 160 17.67 16.79 -11.41
CA ASN A 160 18.94 16.27 -10.93
C ASN A 160 19.28 14.86 -11.47
N HIS A 161 18.50 14.32 -12.42
CA HIS A 161 18.65 12.97 -12.96
C HIS A 161 18.67 11.86 -11.88
N ARG A 162 17.90 12.04 -10.81
CA ARG A 162 17.77 11.08 -9.69
C ARG A 162 16.48 10.27 -9.71
N THR A 163 15.51 10.65 -10.55
CA THR A 163 14.25 9.92 -10.66
C THR A 163 14.45 8.57 -11.34
N SER A 164 13.82 7.52 -10.80
CA SER A 164 13.75 6.23 -11.48
C SER A 164 13.18 6.37 -12.88
N ARG A 165 13.89 5.81 -13.87
CA ARG A 165 13.40 5.70 -15.26
C ARG A 165 12.09 4.91 -15.36
N TYR A 166 11.88 3.94 -14.48
CA TYR A 166 10.65 3.14 -14.46
C TYR A 166 9.48 3.97 -13.93
N LEU A 167 9.72 4.80 -12.91
CA LEU A 167 8.72 5.75 -12.42
C LEU A 167 8.35 6.79 -13.49
N VAL A 168 9.35 7.37 -14.16
CA VAL A 168 9.12 8.32 -15.27
C VAL A 168 8.27 7.67 -16.36
N ARG A 169 8.57 6.44 -16.76
CA ARG A 169 7.79 5.71 -17.76
C ARG A 169 6.37 5.41 -17.30
N ALA A 170 6.16 5.06 -16.03
CA ALA A 170 4.84 4.82 -15.48
C ALA A 170 3.99 6.10 -15.43
N ILE A 171 4.62 7.24 -15.14
CA ILE A 171 3.99 8.56 -15.24
C ILE A 171 3.61 8.85 -16.70
N CYS A 172 4.55 8.68 -17.63
CA CYS A 172 4.27 8.87 -19.06
C CYS A 172 3.16 7.95 -19.58
N LEU A 173 3.06 6.72 -19.05
CA LEU A 173 2.02 5.75 -19.41
C LEU A 173 0.61 6.20 -19.02
N VAL A 174 0.44 6.88 -17.89
CA VAL A 174 -0.87 7.39 -17.49
C VAL A 174 -1.18 8.72 -18.19
N THR A 175 -0.18 9.58 -18.34
CA THR A 175 -0.33 10.91 -18.94
C THR A 175 -0.57 10.86 -20.44
N CYS A 176 -0.10 9.82 -21.15
CA CYS A 176 -0.27 9.75 -22.61
C CYS A 176 -1.74 9.73 -23.09
N LYS A 177 -2.69 9.49 -22.18
CA LYS A 177 -4.13 9.57 -22.44
C LYS A 177 -4.65 10.99 -22.57
N GLU A 178 -3.93 11.97 -22.01
CA GLU A 178 -4.32 13.37 -22.07
C GLU A 178 -4.19 13.93 -23.48
N LYS A 179 -5.20 14.70 -23.90
CA LYS A 179 -5.21 15.31 -25.24
C LYS A 179 -3.98 16.18 -25.49
N GLN A 180 -3.50 16.86 -24.45
CA GLN A 180 -2.32 17.74 -24.49
C GLN A 180 -1.01 16.97 -24.67
N ALA A 181 -0.98 15.67 -24.34
CA ALA A 181 0.23 14.85 -24.47
C ALA A 181 0.50 14.38 -25.91
N ALA A 182 -0.54 14.38 -26.77
CA ALA A 182 -0.50 13.83 -28.13
C ALA A 182 0.73 14.25 -28.99
N PRO A 183 1.15 15.52 -29.06
CA PRO A 183 2.29 15.92 -29.90
C PRO A 183 3.65 15.42 -29.37
N PHE A 184 3.72 14.99 -28.11
CA PHE A 184 4.96 14.61 -27.43
C PHE A 184 5.19 13.10 -27.33
N LEU A 185 4.32 12.28 -27.92
CA LEU A 185 4.34 10.81 -27.75
C LEU A 185 5.41 10.12 -28.61
N GLN A 186 6.68 10.39 -28.34
CA GLN A 186 7.83 9.79 -29.02
C GLN A 186 8.61 8.86 -28.08
N LEU A 187 9.01 7.69 -28.59
CA LEU A 187 9.83 6.72 -27.84
C LEU A 187 11.33 6.92 -28.03
N MET A 188 11.75 7.60 -29.10
CA MET A 188 13.16 7.84 -29.45
C MET A 188 13.32 9.28 -29.93
N ALA A 189 14.53 9.83 -29.76
CA ALA A 189 14.85 11.17 -30.27
C ALA A 189 14.65 11.20 -31.79
N SER A 190 13.91 12.19 -32.29
CA SER A 190 13.54 12.33 -33.72
C SER A 190 12.72 11.16 -34.29
N GLY A 191 12.13 10.32 -33.43
CA GLY A 191 11.23 9.25 -33.85
C GLY A 191 9.83 9.76 -34.24
N PRO A 192 8.98 8.91 -34.84
CA PRO A 192 7.61 9.28 -35.17
C PRO A 192 6.80 9.52 -33.89
N VAL A 193 5.91 10.52 -33.94
CA VAL A 193 4.88 10.69 -32.91
C VAL A 193 3.88 9.54 -33.02
N LEU A 194 3.71 8.81 -31.92
CA LEU A 194 2.83 7.65 -31.85
C LEU A 194 1.42 8.04 -31.40
N THR A 195 0.46 7.19 -31.71
CA THR A 195 -0.86 7.29 -31.08
C THR A 195 -0.77 6.92 -29.59
N PRO A 196 -1.61 7.49 -28.72
CA PRO A 196 -1.66 7.15 -27.28
C PRO A 196 -1.66 5.65 -27.01
N LEU A 197 -2.48 4.89 -27.75
CA LEU A 197 -2.58 3.44 -27.60
C LEU A 197 -1.27 2.71 -27.94
N LYS A 198 -0.60 3.09 -29.04
CA LYS A 198 0.69 2.46 -29.43
C LYS A 198 1.79 2.80 -28.43
N PHE A 199 1.85 4.06 -28.00
CA PHE A 199 2.80 4.52 -27.00
C PHE A 199 2.62 3.80 -25.65
N ALA A 200 1.38 3.76 -25.14
CA ALA A 200 1.04 3.09 -23.89
C ALA A 200 1.37 1.59 -23.90
N ARG A 201 1.09 0.91 -25.02
CA ARG A 201 1.40 -0.53 -25.15
C ARG A 201 2.89 -0.81 -25.06
N GLN A 202 3.72 -0.02 -25.73
CA GLN A 202 5.19 -0.17 -25.70
C GLN A 202 5.75 0.12 -24.31
N LEU A 203 5.28 1.20 -23.67
CA LEU A 203 5.71 1.53 -22.30
C LEU A 203 5.33 0.44 -21.31
N ARG A 204 4.08 -0.05 -21.37
CA ARG A 204 3.57 -1.11 -20.50
C ARG A 204 4.39 -2.38 -20.66
N GLN A 205 4.63 -2.84 -21.88
CA GLN A 205 5.36 -4.10 -22.11
C GLN A 205 6.72 -4.08 -21.43
N GLY A 206 7.49 -3.01 -21.60
CA GLY A 206 8.80 -2.92 -20.95
C GLY A 206 8.72 -2.67 -19.44
N LEU A 207 7.67 -2.01 -18.93
CA LEU A 207 7.44 -1.89 -17.50
C LEU A 207 7.09 -3.24 -16.86
N GLU A 208 6.21 -4.04 -17.49
CA GLU A 208 5.88 -5.39 -17.04
C GLU A 208 7.14 -6.26 -16.99
N ALA A 209 7.96 -6.24 -18.03
CA ALA A 209 9.24 -6.96 -18.05
C ALA A 209 10.19 -6.49 -16.94
N ALA A 210 10.31 -5.18 -16.72
CA ALA A 210 11.16 -4.62 -15.66
C ALA A 210 10.69 -4.96 -14.24
N ILE A 211 9.38 -4.95 -14.01
CA ILE A 211 8.78 -5.35 -12.72
C ILE A 211 8.95 -6.84 -12.48
N HIS A 212 8.75 -7.68 -13.51
CA HIS A 212 8.94 -9.13 -13.40
C HIS A 212 10.39 -9.52 -13.13
N ALA A 213 11.35 -8.82 -13.73
CA ALA A 213 12.77 -9.00 -13.45
C ALA A 213 13.24 -8.29 -12.17
N ASP A 214 12.35 -7.57 -11.47
CA ASP A 214 12.62 -6.83 -10.25
C ASP A 214 13.76 -5.80 -10.38
N LEU A 215 13.72 -5.01 -11.45
CA LEU A 215 14.76 -4.03 -11.79
C LEU A 215 14.66 -2.71 -11.00
N GLU A 216 13.54 -2.44 -10.32
CA GLU A 216 13.38 -1.26 -9.46
C GLU A 216 13.82 -1.60 -8.02
N PRO A 217 14.94 -1.02 -7.52
CA PRO A 217 15.46 -1.36 -6.20
C PRO A 217 14.68 -0.71 -5.04
N ASP A 218 14.06 0.45 -5.25
CA ASP A 218 13.26 1.11 -4.22
C ASP A 218 11.82 0.59 -4.25
N LYS A 219 11.42 -0.14 -3.21
CA LYS A 219 10.06 -0.70 -3.12
C LYS A 219 8.98 0.37 -3.04
N VAL A 220 9.24 1.54 -2.46
CA VAL A 220 8.27 2.64 -2.46
C VAL A 220 8.02 3.11 -3.90
N VAL A 221 9.08 3.27 -4.68
CA VAL A 221 9.00 3.61 -6.11
C VAL A 221 8.32 2.50 -6.90
N LYS A 222 8.62 1.23 -6.61
CA LYS A 222 7.94 0.06 -7.21
C LYS A 222 6.43 0.08 -6.94
N ILE A 223 6.01 0.37 -5.72
CA ILE A 223 4.59 0.52 -5.34
C ILE A 223 3.94 1.64 -6.15
N GLN A 224 4.62 2.79 -6.30
CA GLN A 224 4.13 3.91 -7.12
C GLN A 224 3.98 3.51 -8.60
N ILE A 225 4.97 2.81 -9.17
CA ILE A 225 4.93 2.30 -10.54
C ILE A 225 3.73 1.37 -10.74
N LEU A 226 3.55 0.38 -9.86
CA LEU A 226 2.44 -0.57 -9.92
C LEU A 226 1.09 0.13 -9.80
N ALA A 227 0.96 1.10 -8.89
CA ALA A 227 -0.25 1.90 -8.72
C ALA A 227 -0.56 2.78 -9.95
N LEU A 228 0.46 3.36 -10.59
CA LEU A 228 0.30 4.09 -11.86
C LEU A 228 -0.08 3.15 -13.00
N MET A 229 0.56 1.99 -13.12
CA MET A 229 0.22 0.98 -14.13
C MET A 229 -1.23 0.49 -14.01
N HIS A 230 -1.75 0.40 -12.78
CA HIS A 230 -3.15 0.10 -12.50
C HIS A 230 -4.13 1.11 -13.11
N LEU A 231 -3.78 2.40 -13.19
CA LEU A 231 -4.63 3.43 -13.79
C LEU A 231 -4.79 3.30 -15.31
N ASN A 232 -3.99 2.44 -15.94
CA ASN A 232 -4.17 2.11 -17.35
C ASN A 232 -4.74 0.69 -17.53
N ASN A 233 -6.04 0.69 -17.84
CA ASN A 233 -6.91 -0.47 -18.03
C ASN A 233 -7.34 -0.64 -19.50
N ASP A 234 -6.53 -0.17 -20.46
CA ASP A 234 -6.92 -0.19 -21.88
C ASP A 234 -6.82 -1.61 -22.49
N GLY A 235 -7.68 -1.87 -23.48
CA GLY A 235 -7.66 -3.08 -24.30
C GLY A 235 -8.29 -4.31 -23.65
N VAL A 236 -8.29 -5.43 -24.40
CA VAL A 236 -8.83 -6.72 -23.91
C VAL A 236 -8.04 -7.18 -22.68
N GLY A 237 -8.73 -7.54 -21.61
CA GLY A 237 -8.11 -7.93 -20.33
C GLY A 237 -7.47 -6.76 -19.56
N GLY A 238 -7.74 -5.51 -19.93
CA GLY A 238 -7.18 -4.33 -19.26
C GLY A 238 -7.56 -4.24 -17.80
N CYS A 239 -8.82 -4.54 -17.45
CA CYS A 239 -9.28 -4.59 -16.05
C CYS A 239 -8.52 -5.66 -15.23
N ASP A 240 -8.31 -6.86 -15.78
CA ASP A 240 -7.59 -7.92 -15.07
C ASP A 240 -6.13 -7.55 -14.83
N ARG A 241 -5.47 -6.96 -15.84
CA ARG A 241 -4.09 -6.44 -15.69
C ARG A 241 -4.02 -5.34 -14.64
N ALA A 242 -4.94 -4.38 -14.69
CA ALA A 242 -5.02 -3.29 -13.72
C ALA A 242 -5.25 -3.82 -12.30
N SER A 243 -6.14 -4.81 -12.13
CA SER A 243 -6.41 -5.47 -10.86
C SER A 243 -5.15 -6.16 -10.31
N LYS A 244 -4.45 -6.93 -11.15
CA LYS A 244 -3.16 -7.56 -10.78
C LYS A 244 -2.11 -6.54 -10.32
N CYS A 245 -1.97 -5.41 -11.03
CA CYS A 245 -1.05 -4.35 -10.64
C CYS A 245 -1.39 -3.76 -9.27
N LEU A 246 -2.67 -3.51 -8.99
CA LEU A 246 -3.09 -3.00 -7.69
C LEU A 246 -2.88 -4.02 -6.57
N SER A 247 -3.23 -5.29 -6.78
CA SER A 247 -2.97 -6.35 -5.81
C SER A 247 -1.48 -6.48 -5.50
N HIS A 248 -0.62 -6.36 -6.52
CA HIS A 248 0.82 -6.38 -6.32
C HIS A 248 1.30 -5.13 -5.56
N ALA A 249 0.81 -3.94 -5.90
CA ALA A 249 1.14 -2.70 -5.18
C ALA A 249 0.78 -2.79 -3.68
N VAL A 250 -0.42 -3.31 -3.37
CA VAL A 250 -0.88 -3.51 -2.00
C VAL A 250 0.00 -4.53 -1.27
N HIS A 251 0.32 -5.65 -1.92
CA HIS A 251 1.22 -6.66 -1.33
C HIS A 251 2.61 -6.09 -1.00
N GLU A 252 3.23 -5.36 -1.93
CA GLU A 252 4.53 -4.72 -1.70
C GLU A 252 4.45 -3.68 -0.56
N ALA A 253 3.37 -2.89 -0.50
CA ALA A 253 3.15 -1.93 0.58
C ALA A 253 2.99 -2.58 1.96
N TRP A 254 2.31 -3.73 2.04
CA TRP A 254 2.25 -4.54 3.25
C TRP A 254 3.64 -5.06 3.63
N SER A 255 4.42 -5.53 2.67
CA SER A 255 5.74 -6.16 2.91
C SER A 255 6.77 -5.23 3.55
N ILE A 256 6.63 -3.91 3.35
CA ILE A 256 7.51 -2.89 3.94
C ILE A 256 6.86 -2.11 5.08
N SER A 257 5.70 -2.55 5.56
CA SER A 257 4.92 -1.89 6.60
C SER A 257 4.59 -0.42 6.32
N LEU A 258 4.23 -0.08 5.08
CA LEU A 258 3.88 1.29 4.68
C LEU A 258 2.67 1.86 5.46
N HIS A 259 1.88 0.98 6.06
CA HIS A 259 0.69 1.27 6.86
C HIS A 259 0.99 1.54 8.35
N TRP A 260 2.25 1.52 8.76
CA TRP A 260 2.67 1.85 10.12
C TRP A 260 3.21 3.28 10.19
N ASP A 261 2.97 3.92 11.33
CA ASP A 261 3.68 5.14 11.68
C ASP A 261 5.08 4.76 12.14
N ILE A 262 6.10 5.22 11.40
CA ILE A 262 7.52 4.90 11.66
C ILE A 262 8.21 6.19 12.09
N PRO A 263 8.39 6.41 13.41
CA PRO A 263 8.99 7.64 13.91
C PRO A 263 10.40 7.87 13.36
N GLY A 264 10.66 9.09 12.91
CA GLY A 264 11.94 9.49 12.30
C GLY A 264 12.11 9.09 10.84
N ASN A 265 11.09 8.51 10.21
CA ASN A 265 11.05 8.36 8.76
C ASN A 265 10.79 9.73 8.09
N THR A 266 11.76 10.22 7.31
CA THR A 266 11.64 11.48 6.56
C THR A 266 10.57 11.43 5.49
N ASP A 267 10.24 10.22 5.01
CA ASP A 267 9.31 10.02 3.90
C ASP A 267 7.89 9.70 4.40
N GLN A 268 7.64 9.78 5.72
CA GLN A 268 6.40 9.30 6.34
C GLN A 268 5.15 9.97 5.76
N GLU A 269 5.18 11.28 5.52
CA GLU A 269 4.04 11.99 4.94
C GLU A 269 3.68 11.45 3.55
N GLN A 270 4.66 11.33 2.66
CA GLN A 270 4.44 10.78 1.32
C GLN A 270 4.01 9.31 1.36
N CYS A 271 4.54 8.53 2.32
CA CYS A 271 4.12 7.15 2.56
C CYS A 271 2.65 7.07 3.00
N ASN A 272 2.21 7.97 3.87
CA ASN A 272 0.82 8.05 4.32
C ASN A 272 -0.11 8.37 3.13
N PHE A 273 0.26 9.35 2.30
CA PHE A 273 -0.49 9.66 1.07
C PHE A 273 -0.57 8.46 0.13
N LEU A 274 0.55 7.78 -0.09
CA LEU A 274 0.60 6.60 -0.95
C LEU A 274 -0.31 5.48 -0.41
N TRP A 275 -0.22 5.18 0.89
CA TRP A 275 -1.06 4.16 1.54
C TRP A 275 -2.56 4.47 1.40
N TRP A 276 -2.98 5.67 1.78
CA TRP A 276 -4.39 6.07 1.69
C TRP A 276 -4.87 6.12 0.23
N THR A 277 -4.00 6.48 -0.71
CA THR A 277 -4.31 6.40 -2.15
C THR A 277 -4.54 4.95 -2.59
N LEU A 278 -3.68 4.00 -2.22
CA LEU A 278 -3.86 2.58 -2.53
C LEU A 278 -5.15 2.02 -1.96
N ARG A 279 -5.46 2.35 -0.70
CA ARG A 279 -6.72 1.99 -0.05
C ARG A 279 -7.92 2.56 -0.80
N ASN A 280 -7.85 3.82 -1.23
CA ASN A 280 -8.92 4.43 -2.01
C ASN A 280 -9.07 3.76 -3.38
N LEU A 281 -7.97 3.39 -4.06
CA LEU A 281 -8.02 2.62 -5.30
C LEU A 281 -8.65 1.22 -5.09
N ASP A 282 -8.31 0.50 -4.03
CA ASP A 282 -8.90 -0.81 -3.69
C ASP A 282 -10.44 -0.71 -3.56
N ARG A 283 -10.92 0.36 -2.93
CA ARG A 283 -12.35 0.52 -2.67
C ARG A 283 -13.13 1.14 -3.82
N LEU A 284 -12.62 2.21 -4.42
CA LEU A 284 -13.34 2.95 -5.46
C LEU A 284 -13.41 2.20 -6.79
N ASN A 285 -12.48 1.28 -7.06
CA ASN A 285 -12.55 0.42 -8.23
C ASN A 285 -13.52 -0.76 -8.09
N LYS A 286 -14.02 -1.02 -6.88
CA LYS A 286 -14.86 -2.19 -6.59
C LYS A 286 -16.12 -2.30 -7.47
N PRO A 287 -16.88 -1.21 -7.76
CA PRO A 287 -18.05 -1.30 -8.62
C PRO A 287 -17.71 -1.75 -10.06
N VAL A 288 -16.48 -1.46 -10.52
CA VAL A 288 -16.01 -1.80 -11.87
C VAL A 288 -15.41 -3.21 -11.91
N MET A 289 -14.75 -3.63 -10.83
CA MET A 289 -14.02 -4.91 -10.74
C MET A 289 -14.88 -6.08 -10.21
N ALA A 290 -16.20 -5.90 -10.08
CA ALA A 290 -17.15 -6.91 -9.63
C ALA A 290 -16.83 -7.52 -8.23
N ALA A 291 -17.02 -8.82 -8.04
CA ALA A 291 -17.08 -9.49 -6.73
C ALA A 291 -15.73 -9.71 -6.02
N ALA A 292 -14.63 -9.07 -6.44
CA ALA A 292 -13.32 -9.23 -5.81
C ALA A 292 -13.34 -8.82 -4.32
N PRO A 293 -12.69 -9.54 -3.39
CA PRO A 293 -12.59 -9.10 -2.00
C PRO A 293 -11.84 -7.76 -1.91
N PHE A 294 -12.13 -6.97 -0.87
CA PHE A 294 -11.27 -5.83 -0.55
C PHE A 294 -9.91 -6.37 -0.07
N MET A 295 -8.83 -5.78 -0.55
CA MET A 295 -7.48 -6.20 -0.22
C MET A 295 -6.97 -5.55 1.07
N ILE A 296 -7.50 -4.37 1.41
CA ILE A 296 -7.10 -3.61 2.60
C ILE A 296 -8.24 -3.59 3.61
N ASP A 297 -7.99 -4.15 4.80
CA ASP A 297 -8.84 -3.92 5.96
C ASP A 297 -8.31 -2.76 6.79
N ASP A 298 -9.22 -1.88 7.21
CA ASP A 298 -8.84 -0.67 7.95
C ASP A 298 -8.40 -1.00 9.38
N THR A 299 -8.75 -2.19 9.91
CA THR A 299 -8.34 -2.66 11.24
C THR A 299 -6.84 -2.91 11.36
N ASP A 300 -6.19 -3.13 10.23
CA ASP A 300 -4.77 -3.47 10.16
C ASP A 300 -3.89 -2.23 9.89
N ILE A 301 -4.48 -1.04 9.80
CA ILE A 301 -3.79 0.22 9.51
C ILE A 301 -3.34 0.88 10.83
N GLY A 302 -2.04 1.20 10.94
CA GLY A 302 -1.44 1.86 12.10
C GLY A 302 -1.20 3.37 11.93
N ILE A 303 -1.56 3.95 10.78
CA ILE A 303 -1.47 5.39 10.51
C ILE A 303 -2.84 6.07 10.56
N GLU A 304 -2.86 7.33 10.98
CA GLU A 304 -4.07 8.13 11.00
C GLU A 304 -4.58 8.45 9.60
N ARG A 305 -5.90 8.64 9.48
CA ARG A 305 -6.52 9.13 8.24
C ARG A 305 -6.06 10.56 7.98
N ILE A 306 -5.74 10.84 6.72
CA ILE A 306 -5.42 12.21 6.30
C ILE A 306 -6.67 13.07 6.46
N THR A 307 -6.57 14.07 7.32
CA THR A 307 -7.64 15.04 7.58
C THR A 307 -7.31 16.37 6.89
N PRO A 308 -8.32 17.07 6.35
CA PRO A 308 -8.11 18.45 5.90
C PRO A 308 -7.74 19.30 7.12
N GLN A 309 -6.52 19.84 7.16
CA GLN A 309 -6.14 20.77 8.21
C GLN A 309 -6.79 22.13 7.95
N SER A 310 -7.45 22.70 8.96
CA SER A 310 -7.99 24.06 8.88
C SER A 310 -6.83 25.06 8.69
N GLY A 311 -6.83 25.80 7.58
CA GLY A 311 -5.84 26.84 7.30
C GLY A 311 -4.60 26.39 6.51
N SER A 312 -4.45 25.10 6.17
CA SER A 312 -3.43 24.68 5.19
C SER A 312 -4.10 24.40 3.84
N GLU A 313 -3.62 25.08 2.79
CA GLU A 313 -4.12 25.02 1.41
C GLU A 313 -3.85 23.68 0.71
N SER A 314 -3.75 22.57 1.44
CA SER A 314 -3.40 21.28 0.83
C SER A 314 -4.62 20.66 0.15
N TYR A 315 -4.86 21.08 -1.10
CA TYR A 315 -5.84 20.49 -2.02
C TYR A 315 -5.78 18.95 -2.03
N ARG A 316 -4.57 18.38 -2.00
CA ARG A 316 -4.31 16.92 -1.92
C ARG A 316 -4.96 16.27 -0.69
N SER A 317 -4.86 16.90 0.48
CA SER A 317 -5.45 16.39 1.72
C SER A 317 -6.97 16.39 1.65
N GLN A 318 -7.57 17.41 1.04
CA GLN A 318 -9.01 17.50 0.81
C GLN A 318 -9.49 16.39 -0.12
N VAL A 319 -8.82 16.20 -1.27
CA VAL A 319 -9.16 15.13 -2.23
C VAL A 319 -9.07 13.76 -1.59
N ILE A 320 -8.00 13.49 -0.82
CA ILE A 320 -7.86 12.21 -0.13
C ILE A 320 -8.96 12.00 0.90
N SER A 321 -9.30 13.03 1.68
CA SER A 321 -10.42 12.96 2.63
C SER A 321 -11.74 12.61 1.94
N ILE A 322 -12.04 13.21 0.78
CA ILE A 322 -13.22 12.86 -0.03
C ILE A 322 -13.16 11.40 -0.46
N ALA A 323 -12.04 11.01 -1.07
CA ALA A 323 -11.85 9.68 -1.62
C ALA A 323 -11.94 8.60 -0.54
N THR A 324 -11.47 8.88 0.69
CA THR A 324 -11.59 7.98 1.84
C THR A 324 -13.03 7.83 2.30
N SER A 325 -13.78 8.92 2.40
CA SER A 325 -15.22 8.91 2.73
C SER A 325 -16.04 8.17 1.66
N LEU A 326 -15.75 8.41 0.38
CA LEU A 326 -16.40 7.70 -0.73
C LEU A 326 -16.04 6.21 -0.71
N GLY A 327 -14.79 5.86 -0.42
CA GLY A 327 -14.37 4.46 -0.27
C GLY A 327 -15.07 3.75 0.90
N ASP A 328 -15.35 4.45 2.01
CA ASP A 328 -16.18 3.91 3.11
C ASP A 328 -17.61 3.67 2.67
N LEU A 329 -18.19 4.62 1.93
CA LEU A 329 -19.52 4.49 1.37
C LEU A 329 -19.61 3.29 0.42
N VAL A 330 -18.63 3.10 -0.46
CA VAL A 330 -18.57 1.93 -1.36
C VAL A 330 -18.43 0.62 -0.57
N LYS A 331 -17.62 0.57 0.49
CA LYS A 331 -17.53 -0.64 1.36
C LYS A 331 -18.87 -0.97 2.00
N SER A 332 -19.61 0.04 2.46
CA SER A 332 -20.95 -0.11 3.03
C SER A 332 -21.98 -0.53 1.98
N ALA A 333 -22.05 0.17 0.85
CA ALA A 333 -22.98 -0.08 -0.24
C ALA A 333 -22.78 -1.47 -0.87
N THR A 334 -21.53 -1.94 -0.97
CA THR A 334 -21.24 -3.26 -1.55
C THR A 334 -21.46 -4.43 -0.59
N LYS A 335 -21.85 -4.17 0.66
CA LYS A 335 -22.14 -5.22 1.65
C LYS A 335 -23.26 -6.16 1.17
N VAL A 336 -24.27 -5.62 0.48
CA VAL A 336 -25.40 -6.41 -0.07
C VAL A 336 -24.97 -7.44 -1.11
N TYR A 337 -23.84 -7.22 -1.78
CA TYR A 337 -23.30 -8.15 -2.78
C TYR A 337 -22.40 -9.25 -2.18
N LYS A 338 -22.17 -9.25 -0.86
CA LYS A 338 -21.37 -10.30 -0.21
C LYS A 338 -22.14 -11.62 -0.17
N ALA A 339 -21.47 -12.73 -0.45
CA ALA A 339 -22.07 -14.07 -0.53
C ALA A 339 -22.82 -14.50 0.75
N THR A 340 -22.43 -14.00 1.92
CA THR A 340 -23.05 -14.31 3.21
C THR A 340 -24.09 -13.27 3.66
N CYS A 341 -24.37 -12.25 2.84
CA CYS A 341 -25.27 -11.17 3.20
C CYS A 341 -26.73 -11.63 3.16
N LYS A 342 -27.43 -11.44 4.29
CA LYS A 342 -28.89 -11.71 4.40
C LYS A 342 -29.73 -10.43 4.26
N VAL A 343 -29.06 -9.28 4.14
CA VAL A 343 -29.65 -7.95 4.01
C VAL A 343 -30.21 -7.80 2.61
N LYS A 344 -31.47 -7.35 2.48
CA LYS A 344 -32.12 -7.07 1.20
C LYS A 344 -31.66 -5.71 0.68
N SER A 345 -31.79 -5.47 -0.62
CA SER A 345 -31.38 -4.21 -1.28
C SER A 345 -31.99 -2.96 -0.65
N ASP A 346 -33.12 -3.09 0.06
CA ASP A 346 -33.91 -2.00 0.62
C ASP A 346 -33.59 -1.69 2.10
N ASP A 347 -32.73 -2.45 2.76
CA ASP A 347 -32.42 -2.29 4.20
C ASP A 347 -31.36 -1.17 4.46
N ALA A 348 -31.05 -0.35 3.46
CA ALA A 348 -30.13 0.79 3.61
C ALA A 348 -30.91 2.03 4.02
N ASP A 349 -31.27 2.13 5.30
CA ASP A 349 -32.15 3.20 5.82
C ASP A 349 -31.55 4.63 5.70
N HIS A 350 -30.23 4.76 5.51
CA HIS A 350 -29.58 6.05 5.32
C HIS A 350 -28.35 5.95 4.42
N PHE A 351 -28.46 6.49 3.21
CA PHE A 351 -27.33 6.72 2.32
C PHE A 351 -26.95 8.21 2.39
N PRO A 352 -25.70 8.57 2.74
CA PRO A 352 -25.30 9.97 2.88
C PRO A 352 -25.45 10.69 1.55
N ASN A 353 -26.00 11.90 1.61
CA ASN A 353 -26.05 12.77 0.44
C ASN A 353 -24.67 13.42 0.20
N PHE A 354 -24.52 14.12 -0.93
CA PHE A 354 -23.26 14.77 -1.28
C PHE A 354 -22.79 15.81 -0.24
N LEU A 355 -23.72 16.57 0.35
CA LEU A 355 -23.40 17.55 1.40
C LEU A 355 -22.89 16.85 2.67
N ASP A 356 -23.47 15.71 3.04
CA ASP A 356 -23.01 14.93 4.20
C ASP A 356 -21.55 14.49 4.01
N LEU A 357 -21.22 13.99 2.81
CA LEU A 357 -19.87 13.50 2.45
C LEU A 357 -18.82 14.61 2.43
N THR A 358 -19.23 15.85 2.19
CA THR A 358 -18.33 16.99 1.96
C THR A 358 -18.43 18.07 3.03
N SER A 359 -19.25 17.84 4.06
CA SER A 359 -19.47 18.74 5.20
C SER A 359 -18.20 19.21 5.91
N LYS A 360 -17.11 18.45 5.80
CA LYS A 360 -15.80 18.73 6.41
C LYS A 360 -14.81 19.41 5.46
N ILE A 361 -15.26 19.87 4.30
CA ILE A 361 -14.40 20.29 3.19
C ILE A 361 -14.72 21.71 2.79
N GLU A 362 -13.68 22.49 2.58
CA GLU A 362 -13.77 23.86 2.13
C GLU A 362 -13.68 23.93 0.59
N TYR A 363 -14.84 23.96 -0.07
CA TYR A 363 -14.94 23.96 -1.53
C TYR A 363 -14.21 25.12 -2.23
N ASP A 364 -14.09 26.27 -1.56
CA ASP A 364 -13.39 27.44 -2.08
C ASP A 364 -11.90 27.17 -2.33
N CYS A 365 -11.32 26.20 -1.59
CA CYS A 365 -9.95 25.75 -1.78
C CYS A 365 -9.80 24.79 -2.97
N LEU A 366 -10.86 24.05 -3.34
CA LEU A 366 -10.84 23.15 -4.51
C LEU A 366 -10.84 23.92 -5.84
N HIS A 367 -11.52 25.07 -5.90
CA HIS A 367 -11.68 25.84 -7.14
C HIS A 367 -10.52 26.81 -7.45
N LYS A 368 -9.72 27.22 -6.45
CA LYS A 368 -8.60 28.13 -6.67
C LYS A 368 -7.44 27.50 -7.44
N MET A 369 -7.18 26.21 -7.25
CA MET A 369 -6.01 25.52 -7.85
C MET A 369 -6.22 25.18 -9.34
N HIS A 370 -7.41 24.72 -9.74
CA HIS A 370 -7.72 24.41 -11.16
C HIS A 370 -7.88 25.64 -12.06
N LYS A 371 -8.06 26.83 -11.48
CA LYS A 371 -8.12 28.10 -12.22
C LYS A 371 -6.74 28.72 -12.50
N CYS A 372 -5.65 28.16 -11.93
CA CYS A 372 -4.30 28.63 -12.21
C CYS A 372 -3.77 28.11 -13.56
N LYS A 373 -4.25 28.81 -14.60
CA LYS A 373 -3.65 29.11 -15.92
C LYS A 373 -3.64 28.04 -17.03
N PRO A 374 -4.21 28.37 -18.21
CA PRO A 374 -3.56 27.99 -19.46
C PRO A 374 -2.21 28.71 -19.55
N LEU A 375 -1.14 27.95 -19.76
CA LEU A 375 0.15 28.49 -20.18
C LEU A 375 -0.07 29.26 -21.50
N GLN A 376 0.14 30.59 -21.46
CA GLN A 376 0.37 31.41 -22.64
C GLN A 376 1.85 31.43 -22.95
#